data_AF-A0A817NJQ4-F1
#
_entry.id   AF-A0A817NJQ4-F1
#
_cell.length_a   1.000
_cell.length_b   1.000
_cell.length_c   1.000
_cell.angle_alpha   90.00
_cell.angle_beta   90.00
_cell.angle_gamma   90.00
#
_symmetry.space_group_name_H-M   'P 1'
#
loop_
_entity.id
_entity.type
_entity.pdbx_description
1 polymer ?
#
loop_
_entity_poly.entity_id
_entity_poly.type
_entity_poly.pdbx_seq_one_letter_code
_entity_poly.pdbx_strand_id
1 'polypeptide(L)'
;MLKRVRSKSESRIDSRRKLSSSSSTMTDLNAHSGDRKRVCAFTIEACQILNELRKNNLLCDAIILTKKYIEYPVHRFILAAVSPYFRMAFTSENRYLQID
;
A
#
# COMPACT_ATOMS: atom_id res chain seq x y z
N MET A 1 33.72 21.24 11.77
CA MET A 1 33.52 20.75 13.15
C MET A 1 32.15 20.09 13.26
N LEU A 2 32.11 18.77 13.40
CA LEU A 2 30.91 17.99 13.75
C LEU A 2 30.83 17.85 15.27
N LYS A 3 29.65 18.06 15.88
CA LYS A 3 29.21 17.32 17.08
C LYS A 3 27.69 17.23 17.13
N ARG A 4 27.14 16.02 17.09
CA ARG A 4 25.90 15.70 17.82
C ARG A 4 26.26 14.66 18.87
N VAL A 5 26.09 15.06 20.13
CA VAL A 5 26.40 14.29 21.33
C VAL A 5 25.39 13.16 21.49
N ARG A 6 25.90 11.96 21.76
CA ARG A 6 25.16 10.74 22.06
C ARG A 6 25.11 10.60 23.59
N SER A 7 23.94 10.68 24.20
CA SER A 7 23.74 10.18 25.58
C SER A 7 23.08 8.79 25.52
N LYS A 8 23.77 7.82 26.11
CA LYS A 8 23.33 6.45 26.33
C LYS A 8 22.52 6.39 27.62
N SER A 9 21.38 5.72 27.58
CA SER A 9 20.93 4.85 28.68
C SER A 9 20.17 3.68 28.05
N GLU A 10 20.90 2.58 27.86
CA GLU A 10 20.36 1.27 27.49
C GLU A 10 19.70 0.64 28.73
N SER A 11 18.44 0.23 28.61
CA SER A 11 17.93 -0.92 29.34
C SER A 11 17.29 -1.87 28.35
N ARG A 12 17.95 -3.02 28.21
CA ARG A 12 17.59 -4.18 27.42
C ARG A 12 16.15 -4.62 27.69
N ILE A 13 15.37 -4.74 26.63
CA ILE A 13 14.40 -5.83 26.47
C ILE A 13 14.60 -6.35 25.05
N ASP A 14 15.52 -7.31 24.92
CA ASP A 14 15.51 -8.25 23.81
C ASP A 14 14.41 -9.25 24.10
N SER A 15 13.34 -9.17 23.32
CA SER A 15 12.32 -10.18 23.26
C SER A 15 11.96 -10.33 21.81
N ARG A 16 12.72 -11.21 21.14
CA ARG A 16 12.30 -12.00 19.96
C ARG A 16 10.77 -11.99 19.83
N ARG A 17 10.23 -11.05 19.07
CA ARG A 17 8.90 -11.25 18.50
C ARG A 17 9.10 -12.30 17.44
N LYS A 18 8.80 -13.54 17.85
CA LYS A 18 8.62 -14.70 16.98
C LYS A 18 7.98 -14.21 15.70
N LEU A 19 8.71 -14.34 14.59
CA LEU A 19 8.08 -14.60 13.30
C LEU A 19 7.30 -15.90 13.49
N SER A 20 6.08 -15.80 14.00
CA SER A 20 5.06 -16.72 13.56
C SER A 20 4.79 -16.32 12.12
N SER A 21 5.24 -17.19 11.22
CA SER A 21 4.75 -17.31 9.87
C SER A 21 3.22 -17.27 9.84
N SER A 22 2.66 -16.06 9.81
CA SER A 22 1.38 -15.81 9.17
C SER A 22 1.74 -15.16 7.84
N SER A 23 2.22 -16.02 6.94
CA SER A 23 2.06 -15.79 5.52
C SER A 23 0.56 -15.60 5.29
N SER A 24 0.07 -14.37 5.34
CA SER A 24 -1.22 -14.05 4.73
C SER A 24 -0.99 -13.87 3.24
N THR A 25 -0.45 -14.90 2.60
CA THR A 25 -0.86 -15.25 1.26
C THR A 25 -2.36 -15.51 1.34
N MET A 26 -3.18 -14.48 1.12
CA MET A 26 -4.57 -14.70 0.70
C MET A 26 -4.55 -15.04 -0.78
N THR A 27 -3.96 -16.18 -1.09
CA THR A 27 -4.24 -16.97 -2.29
C THR A 27 -4.99 -18.20 -1.80
N ASP A 28 -6.24 -17.99 -1.40
CA ASP A 28 -7.20 -19.08 -1.26
C ASP A 28 -8.48 -18.65 -1.97
N LEU A 29 -8.48 -18.89 -3.28
CA LEU A 29 -9.69 -19.09 -4.06
C LEU A 29 -10.22 -20.48 -3.70
N ASN A 30 -10.77 -20.63 -2.50
CA ASN A 30 -11.58 -21.79 -2.16
C ASN A 30 -12.97 -21.31 -1.77
N ALA A 31 -13.92 -21.63 -2.65
CA ALA A 31 -15.33 -21.33 -2.53
C ALA A 31 -15.89 -21.88 -1.22
N HIS A 32 -16.23 -20.98 -0.29
CA HIS A 32 -17.29 -21.20 0.68
C HIS A 32 -18.42 -20.22 0.39
N SER A 33 -19.48 -20.79 -0.14
CA SER A 33 -20.71 -20.15 -0.53
C SER A 33 -21.43 -19.58 0.69
N GLY A 34 -21.52 -18.25 0.80
CA GLY A 34 -22.50 -17.60 1.68
C GLY A 34 -21.95 -16.55 2.64
N ASP A 35 -21.42 -15.44 2.13
CA ASP A 35 -21.52 -14.12 2.78
C ASP A 35 -20.95 -13.05 1.84
N ARG A 36 -21.78 -12.58 0.91
CA ARG A 36 -21.47 -11.36 0.14
C ARG A 36 -21.62 -10.16 1.09
N LYS A 37 -20.53 -9.90 1.82
CA LYS A 37 -20.25 -8.74 2.68
C LYS A 37 -21.07 -7.53 2.28
N ARG A 38 -21.83 -7.00 3.23
CA ARG A 38 -22.49 -5.68 3.15
C ARG A 38 -21.47 -4.63 2.73
N VAL A 39 -21.43 -4.31 1.45
CA VAL A 39 -20.77 -3.08 1.00
C VAL A 39 -21.60 -1.95 1.57
N CYS A 40 -21.05 -1.15 2.49
CA CYS A 40 -21.80 -0.03 3.02
C CYS A 40 -21.86 1.06 1.94
N ALA A 41 -23.02 1.71 1.79
CA ALA A 41 -23.24 2.74 0.78
C ALA A 41 -22.14 3.82 0.80
N PHE A 42 -21.66 4.16 2.00
CA PHE A 42 -20.54 5.08 2.20
C PHE A 42 -19.26 4.66 1.46
N THR A 43 -18.88 3.38 1.49
CA THR A 43 -17.67 2.91 0.77
C THR A 43 -17.81 2.98 -0.75
N ILE A 44 -19.02 2.80 -1.27
CA ILE A 44 -19.29 2.92 -2.71
C ILE A 44 -19.13 4.38 -3.15
N GLU A 45 -19.78 5.29 -2.42
CA GLU A 45 -19.72 6.72 -2.68
C GLU A 45 -18.29 7.26 -2.59
N ALA A 46 -17.56 6.89 -1.54
CA ALA A 46 -16.15 7.26 -1.40
C ALA A 46 -15.30 6.77 -2.60
N CYS A 47 -15.48 5.53 -3.05
CA CYS A 47 -14.78 5.01 -4.22
C CYS A 47 -15.14 5.75 -5.52
N GLN A 48 -16.39 6.17 -5.67
CA GLN A 48 -16.83 6.97 -6.82
C GLN A 48 -16.15 8.34 -6.83
N ILE A 49 -16.17 9.05 -5.70
CA ILE A 49 -15.51 10.35 -5.54
C ILE A 49 -14.00 10.23 -5.82
N LEU A 50 -13.33 9.22 -5.26
CA LEU A 50 -11.88 9.01 -5.49
C LEU A 50 -11.57 8.75 -6.98
N ASN A 51 -12.45 8.06 -7.70
CA ASN A 51 -12.29 7.83 -9.13
C ASN A 51 -12.52 9.12 -9.95
N GLU A 52 -13.46 9.97 -9.57
CA GLU A 52 -13.66 11.28 -10.18
C GLU A 52 -12.43 12.18 -9.98
N LEU A 53 -11.89 12.25 -8.76
CA LEU A 53 -10.66 12.97 -8.46
C LEU A 53 -9.51 12.47 -9.34
N ARG A 54 -9.36 11.15 -9.48
CA ARG A 54 -8.33 10.56 -10.36
C ARG A 54 -8.50 10.96 -11.82
N LYS A 55 -9.74 10.93 -12.36
CA LYS A 55 -10.04 11.32 -13.74
C LYS A 55 -9.72 12.80 -14.02
N ASN A 56 -9.91 13.65 -13.01
CA ASN A 56 -9.60 15.08 -13.07
C ASN A 56 -8.16 15.42 -12.67
N ASN A 57 -7.32 14.40 -12.43
CA ASN A 57 -5.94 14.56 -11.96
C ASN A 57 -5.81 15.39 -10.66
N LEU A 58 -6.81 15.27 -9.78
CA LEU A 58 -6.85 15.95 -8.49
C LEU A 58 -6.31 15.04 -7.39
N LEU A 59 -5.40 15.58 -6.58
CA LEU A 59 -4.77 14.90 -5.44
C LEU A 59 -3.96 13.65 -5.80
N CYS A 60 -3.71 13.39 -7.09
CA CYS A 60 -2.83 12.30 -7.51
C CYS A 60 -1.38 12.64 -7.15
N ASP A 61 -0.71 11.71 -6.48
CA ASP A 61 0.62 11.87 -5.90
C ASP A 61 1.66 10.93 -6.54
N ALA A 62 1.25 10.14 -7.54
CA ALA A 62 2.12 9.33 -8.37
C ALA A 62 1.58 9.19 -9.80
N ILE A 63 2.48 8.84 -10.72
CA ILE A 63 2.17 8.47 -12.09
C ILE A 63 2.70 7.06 -12.32
N ILE A 64 1.83 6.18 -12.84
CA ILE A 64 2.25 4.89 -13.35
C ILE A 64 2.56 5.05 -14.84
N LEU A 65 3.80 4.75 -15.21
CA LEU A 65 4.23 4.71 -16.60
C LEU A 65 4.20 3.27 -17.10
N THR A 66 3.51 3.03 -18.20
CA THR A 66 3.52 1.73 -18.88
C THR A 66 4.66 1.65 -19.89
N LYS A 67 5.00 0.43 -20.34
CA LYS A 67 5.96 0.20 -21.44
C LYS A 67 5.63 0.94 -22.74
N LYS A 68 4.34 1.26 -22.95
CA LYS A 68 3.86 2.03 -24.11
C LYS A 68 3.95 3.54 -23.89
N TYR A 69 4.65 3.99 -22.85
CA TYR A 69 4.76 5.40 -22.45
C TYR A 69 3.41 6.06 -22.15
N ILE A 70 2.40 5.27 -21.77
CA ILE A 70 1.12 5.79 -21.30
C ILE A 70 1.23 6.04 -19.81
N GLU A 71 0.89 7.26 -19.40
CA GLU A 71 0.89 7.74 -18.03
C GLU A 71 -0.50 7.62 -17.40
N TYR A 72 -0.54 7.09 -16.17
CA TYR A 72 -1.75 7.00 -15.37
C TYR A 72 -1.53 7.72 -14.05
N PRO A 73 -2.15 8.90 -13.83
CA PRO A 73 -2.12 9.54 -12.53
C PRO A 73 -2.92 8.70 -11.53
N VAL A 74 -2.35 8.49 -10.35
CA VAL A 74 -2.90 7.62 -9.31
C VAL A 74 -2.69 8.20 -7.92
N HIS A 75 -3.48 7.69 -6.98
CA HIS A 75 -3.27 7.90 -5.54
C HIS A 75 -2.53 6.68 -4.96
N ARG A 76 -1.29 6.87 -4.49
CA ARG A 76 -0.46 5.79 -3.92
C ARG A 76 -1.17 5.06 -2.79
N PHE A 77 -1.89 5.80 -1.95
CA PHE A 77 -2.60 5.24 -0.81
C PHE A 77 -3.68 4.23 -1.23
N ILE A 78 -4.46 4.56 -2.27
CA ILE A 78 -5.51 3.67 -2.79
C ILE A 78 -4.89 2.38 -3.31
N LEU A 79 -3.86 2.50 -4.14
CA LEU A 79 -3.15 1.34 -4.71
C LEU A 79 -2.51 0.46 -3.63
N ALA A 80 -1.91 1.06 -2.60
CA ALA A 80 -1.37 0.34 -1.45
C ALA A 80 -2.45 -0.35 -0.61
N ALA A 81 -3.66 0.22 -0.51
CA ALA A 81 -4.77 -0.39 0.19
C ALA A 81 -5.26 -1.66 -0.54
N VAL A 82 -5.39 -1.60 -1.87
CA VAL A 82 -5.95 -2.69 -2.69
C VAL A 82 -4.94 -3.75 -3.11
N SER A 83 -3.64 -3.44 -3.13
CA SER A 83 -2.61 -4.35 -3.61
C SER A 83 -1.40 -4.40 -2.67
N PRO A 84 -1.07 -5.58 -2.10
CA PRO A 84 0.15 -5.76 -1.32
C PRO A 84 1.43 -5.44 -2.11
N TYR A 85 1.42 -5.65 -3.43
CA TYR A 85 2.55 -5.30 -4.30
C TYR A 85 2.80 -3.79 -4.31
N PHE A 86 1.78 -2.99 -4.59
CA PHE A 86 1.90 -1.54 -4.57
C PHE A 86 2.21 -1.01 -3.18
N ARG A 87 1.67 -1.64 -2.13
CA ARG A 87 2.01 -1.29 -0.75
C ARG A 87 3.50 -1.44 -0.49
N MET A 88 4.06 -2.61 -0.80
CA MET A 88 5.49 -2.87 -0.64
C MET A 88 6.31 -1.89 -1.49
N ALA A 89 5.95 -1.71 -2.74
CA ALA A 89 6.63 -0.81 -3.65
C ALA A 89 6.66 0.66 -3.22
N PHE A 90 5.58 1.14 -2.61
CA PHE A 90 5.51 2.53 -2.15
C PHE A 90 6.09 2.73 -0.75
N THR A 91 6.35 1.66 0.00
CA THR A 91 6.89 1.71 1.38
C THR A 91 8.34 1.24 1.46
N SER A 92 8.86 0.56 0.44
CA SER A 92 10.26 0.19 0.32
C SER A 92 11.10 1.34 -0.24
N GLU A 93 12.39 1.36 0.12
CA GLU A 93 13.33 2.40 -0.34
C GLU A 93 13.67 2.29 -1.84
N ASN A 94 13.34 1.16 -2.49
CA ASN A 94 13.54 0.94 -3.92
C ASN A 94 12.34 1.43 -4.73
N ARG A 95 12.41 2.69 -5.17
CA ARG A 95 11.31 3.42 -5.83
C ARG A 95 11.07 3.11 -7.32
N TYR A 96 11.66 2.05 -7.87
CA TYR A 96 11.47 1.68 -9.27
C TYR A 96 10.75 0.35 -9.38
N LEU A 97 9.49 0.37 -9.79
CA LEU A 97 8.78 -0.82 -10.25
C LEU A 97 8.84 -0.84 -11.78
N GLN A 98 9.50 -1.86 -12.33
CA GLN A 98 9.20 -2.27 -13.70
C GLN A 98 7.84 -2.98 -13.67
N ILE A 99 6.87 -2.40 -14.38
CA ILE A 99 5.58 -3.05 -14.64
C ILE A 99 5.73 -3.70 -16.01
N ASP A 100 5.79 -5.02 -16.01
CA ASP A 100 6.02 -5.81 -17.22
C ASP A 100 4.81 -5.97 -18.12
#